data_AF-X1IF98-F1
#
_entry.id   AF-X1IF98-F1
#
_cell.length_a   1.000
_cell.length_b   1.000
_cell.length_c   1.000
_cell.angle_alpha   90.00
_cell.angle_beta   90.00
_cell.angle_gamma   90.00
#
_symmetry.space_group_name_H-M   'P 1'
#
loop_
_entity.id
_entity.type
_entity.pdbx_description
1 polymer ?
#
loop_
_entity_poly.entity_id
_entity_poly.type
_entity_poly.pdbx_seq_one_letter_code
_entity_poly.pdbx_strand_id
1 'polypeptide(L)' 'MFTEENVRSIRPGYGLEPKYIDLIIGKRAKKDLVKGMPVDLSII' A
#
# COMPACT_ATOMS: atom_id res chain seq x y z
N MET A 1 -2.92 7.15 -6.81
CA MET A 1 -4.14 6.41 -6.39
C MET A 1 -3.73 4.95 -6.26
N PHE A 2 -4.11 4.28 -5.18
CA PHE A 2 -3.78 2.86 -4.97
C PHE A 2 -4.67 1.99 -5.85
N THR A 3 -4.06 1.08 -6.59
CA THR A 3 -4.71 0.12 -7.51
C THR A 3 -4.05 -1.25 -7.32
N GLU A 4 -4.75 -2.31 -7.71
CA GLU A 4 -4.23 -3.69 -7.60
C GLU A 4 -2.93 -3.92 -8.40
N GLU A 5 -2.70 -3.11 -9.43
CA GLU A 5 -1.47 -3.16 -10.23
C GLU A 5 -0.26 -2.56 -9.49
N ASN A 6 -0.49 -1.52 -8.68
CA ASN A 6 0.55 -0.75 -7.98
C ASN A 6 0.78 -1.21 -6.53
N VAL A 7 -0.18 -1.93 -5.94
CA VAL A 7 -0.10 -2.47 -4.58
C VAL A 7 0.03 -3.99 -4.66
N ARG A 8 1.13 -4.52 -4.12
CA ARG A 8 1.39 -5.96 -4.14
C ARG A 8 1.88 -6.43 -2.77
N SER A 9 1.42 -7.61 -2.35
CA SER A 9 1.94 -8.28 -1.16
C SER A 9 3.35 -8.82 -1.43
N ILE A 10 4.37 -8.11 -0.95
CA ILE A 10 5.78 -8.47 -1.06
C ILE A 10 6.32 -8.77 0.34
N ARG A 11 7.09 -9.85 0.48
CA ARG A 11 7.76 -10.23 1.75
C ARG A 11 9.13 -9.55 1.85
N PRO A 12 9.65 -9.25 3.06
CA PRO A 12 9.09 -9.55 4.40
C PRO A 12 7.98 -8.58 4.84
N GLY A 13 7.17 -8.97 5.82
CA GLY A 13 5.98 -8.21 6.26
C GLY A 13 6.31 -6.98 7.12
N TYR A 14 6.71 -5.87 6.50
CA TYR A 14 7.04 -4.60 7.19
C TYR A 14 5.92 -3.53 7.13
N GLY A 15 4.81 -3.81 6.45
CA GLY A 15 3.71 -2.87 6.26
C GLY A 15 2.36 -3.47 6.65
N LEU A 16 1.30 -2.97 6.02
CA LEU A 16 -0.05 -3.52 6.17
C LEU A 16 -0.09 -4.99 5.76
N GLU A 17 -0.82 -5.78 6.55
CA GLU A 17 -1.14 -7.15 6.19
C GLU A 17 -1.95 -7.18 4.89
N PRO A 18 -1.77 -8.22 4.04
CA PRO A 18 -2.47 -8.32 2.76
C PRO A 18 -4.00 -8.26 2.85
N LYS A 19 -4.59 -8.62 4.00
CA LYS A 19 -6.04 -8.53 4.26
C LYS A 19 -6.60 -7.10 4.19
N TYR A 20 -5.75 -6.08 4.31
CA TYR A 20 -6.15 -4.68 4.21
C TYR A 20 -5.98 -4.10 2.80
N ILE A 21 -5.48 -4.87 1.82
CA ILE A 21 -5.27 -4.38 0.45
C ILE A 21 -6.57 -3.85 -0.14
N ASP A 22 -7.67 -4.62 -0.06
CA ASP A 22 -8.98 -4.19 -0.57
C ASP A 22 -9.49 -2.89 0.05
N LEU A 23 -9.13 -2.62 1.32
CA LEU A 23 -9.53 -1.40 2.03
C LEU A 23 -8.75 -0.16 1.61
N ILE A 24 -7.57 -0.36 1.00
CA ILE A 24 -6.69 0.72 0.56
C ILE A 24 -6.78 0.97 -0.93
N ILE A 25 -7.22 -0.03 -1.73
CA ILE A 25 -7.52 0.16 -3.15
C ILE A 25 -8.54 1.30 -3.31
N GLY A 26 -8.26 2.21 -4.25
CA GLY A 26 -9.08 3.40 -4.50
C GLY A 26 -8.73 4.62 -3.65
N LYS A 27 -7.94 4.48 -2.58
CA LYS A 27 -7.46 5.65 -1.81
C LYS A 27 -6.30 6.36 -2.52
N ARG A 28 -6.02 7.60 -2.12
CA ARG A 28 -4.91 8.40 -2.66
C ARG A 28 -3.84 8.55 -1.59
N ALA A 29 -2.58 8.30 -1.95
CA ALA A 29 -1.47 8.51 -1.04
C ALA A 29 -1.37 10.00 -0.65
N LYS A 30 -1.09 10.27 0.63
CA LYS A 30 -0.87 11.62 1.17
C LYS A 30 0.48 12.21 0.79
N LYS A 31 1.42 11.38 0.34
CA LYS A 31 2.77 11.77 -0.08
C LYS A 31 3.21 10.93 -1.28
N ASP A 32 4.28 11.35 -1.94
CA ASP A 32 4.93 10.56 -2.96
C ASP A 32 5.48 9.26 -2.38
N LEU A 33 5.26 8.17 -3.10
CA LEU A 33 5.71 6.82 -2.74
C LEU A 33 6.64 6.31 -3.82
N VAL A 34 7.75 5.73 -3.39
CA VAL A 34 8.67 5.03 -4.30
C VAL A 34 8.36 3.54 -4.33
N LYS A 35 8.69 2.90 -5.45
CA LYS A 35 8.49 1.46 -5.62
C LYS A 35 9.24 0.68 -4.55
N GLY A 36 8.55 -0.25 -3.88
CA GLY A 36 9.11 -1.07 -2.81
C GLY A 36 9.02 -0.45 -1.41
N MET A 37 8.37 0.72 -1.27
CA MET A 37 8.01 1.21 0.06
C MET A 37 6.90 0.37 0.69
N PRO A 38 6.99 0.06 2.00
CA PRO A 38 5.89 -0.53 2.72
C PRO A 38 4.71 0.44 2.77
N VAL A 39 3.50 -0.08 2.62
CA VAL A 39 2.28 0.71 2.76
C VAL A 39 1.77 0.59 4.19
N ASP A 40 1.58 1.74 4.84
CA ASP A 40 1.04 1.86 6.19
C ASP A 40 -0.11 2.88 6.25
N LEU A 41 -0.89 2.87 7.33
CA LEU A 41 -2.03 3.78 7.51
C LEU A 41 -1.63 5.27 7.54
N SER A 42 -0.37 5.60 7.80
CA SER A 42 0.08 7.00 7.87
C SER A 42 0.27 7.62 6.49
N ILE A 43 0.46 6.80 5.45
CA ILE A 43 0.75 7.25 4.09
C ILE A 43 -0.48 7.30 3.18
N ILE A 44 -1.59 6.74 3.65
CA ILE A 44 -2.91 6.71 3.02
C ILE A 44 -3.72 7.90 3.52
#